data_AF-A0AA35U1C0-F1
#
_entry.id   AF-A0AA35U1C0-F1
#
_cell.length_a   1.000
_cell.length_b   1.000
_cell.length_c   1.000
_cell.angle_alpha   90.00
_cell.angle_beta   90.00
_cell.angle_gamma   90.00
#
_symmetry.space_group_name_H-M   'P 1'
#
loop_
_entity.id
_entity.type
_entity.pdbx_description
1 polymer ?
#
loop_
_entity_poly.entity_id
_entity_poly.type
_entity_poly.pdbx_seq_one_letter_code
_entity_poly.pdbx_strand_id
1 'polypeptide(L)'
;MSAEVAADEAARKLFLQLKPSCVEVLRSCSAESLGRLDEALRRLPPRIPPPLMEYVLFPLRTWLRRLGGSDRVLLEHLLCSLSLLLSRAAPGQLSLSWDVFQELFAFLSMLLDGQMSQAAGLGAPSEERTLQALRCLKSLFLSATESSVSQLYQNVPAVGHCVSVLLAALGSCEGREVRSTALGGLLALSGLAEEDITLFTGVGGDIEDTADGLRSLAGRVGRERLREGRGEVLASFLPGVTTTTTKLLTSQPNLGQGILNLGLLVWTRYVSLSLSGVTHEETGDVDYVKRAAELVEGVRAEPQATPTGPAPSNTSRRDLRVERSRNWMRETDRKLALLAGKMGGVLVTVGGGWRGRRGVVLWAHCLLGNCHRTLVSVAPVLLEVLLTLSHDGYSLVSRPALLSLELFSAQHSREGLKISHSLCLYSTKSLYLPRCVVATNVSFSLFVAIEASVCHTVYEILQASVPMASNTLPSLPTEGGELVSVLQERLYSLSSSLPRLMRQH
;
A
#
# COMPACT_ATOMS: atom_id res chain seq x y z
N MET A 1 -41.01 17.81 15.52
CA MET A 1 -41.94 16.66 15.54
C MET A 1 -42.12 15.96 14.18
N SER A 2 -41.43 16.35 13.10
CA SER A 2 -41.73 15.86 11.74
C SER A 2 -40.70 14.89 11.11
N ALA A 3 -39.48 14.76 11.66
CA ALA A 3 -38.43 13.93 11.07
C ALA A 3 -38.25 12.55 11.75
N GLU A 4 -38.30 12.48 13.09
CA GLU A 4 -38.13 11.22 13.84
C GLU A 4 -39.29 10.25 13.60
N VAL A 5 -40.54 10.74 13.59
CA VAL A 5 -41.72 9.91 13.32
C VAL A 5 -41.67 9.31 11.91
N ALA A 6 -41.20 10.07 10.93
CA ALA A 6 -41.04 9.60 9.56
C ALA A 6 -39.91 8.55 9.43
N ALA A 7 -38.83 8.70 10.20
CA ALA A 7 -37.75 7.72 10.25
C ALA A 7 -38.20 6.39 10.88
N ASP A 8 -38.99 6.46 11.95
CA ASP A 8 -39.56 5.28 12.61
C ASP A 8 -40.57 4.54 11.73
N GLU A 9 -41.42 5.27 11.00
CA GLU A 9 -42.38 4.67 10.07
C GLU A 9 -41.67 3.99 8.88
N ALA A 10 -40.61 4.62 8.35
CA ALA A 10 -39.77 4.02 7.33
C ALA A 10 -39.07 2.74 7.82
N ALA A 11 -38.46 2.78 9.02
CA ALA A 11 -37.83 1.61 9.62
C ALA A 11 -38.82 0.45 9.84
N ARG A 12 -40.04 0.77 10.29
CA ARG A 12 -41.13 -0.21 10.47
C ARG A 12 -41.57 -0.84 9.15
N LYS A 13 -41.65 -0.05 8.08
CA LYS A 13 -41.95 -0.57 6.72
C LYS A 13 -40.88 -1.54 6.24
N LEU A 14 -39.59 -1.21 6.43
CA LEU A 14 -38.46 -2.09 6.07
C LEU A 14 -38.49 -3.39 6.88
N PHE A 15 -38.78 -3.31 8.19
CA PHE A 15 -38.94 -4.49 9.04
C PHE A 15 -40.06 -5.42 8.54
N LEU A 16 -41.23 -4.87 8.22
CA LEU A 16 -42.36 -5.65 7.71
C LEU A 16 -42.06 -6.34 6.38
N GLN A 17 -41.21 -5.74 5.54
CA GLN A 17 -40.76 -6.34 4.28
C GLN A 17 -39.80 -7.52 4.50
N LEU A 18 -38.88 -7.41 5.46
CA LEU A 18 -37.88 -8.46 5.73
C LEU A 18 -38.39 -9.60 6.60
N LYS A 19 -39.35 -9.32 7.49
CA LYS A 19 -39.85 -10.28 8.48
C LYS A 19 -40.25 -11.64 7.88
N PRO A 20 -41.02 -11.73 6.77
CA PRO A 20 -41.42 -13.02 6.20
C PRO A 20 -40.22 -13.89 5.82
N SER A 21 -39.24 -13.32 5.12
CA SER A 21 -38.03 -14.03 4.68
C SER A 21 -37.17 -14.47 5.87
N CYS A 22 -36.99 -13.61 6.88
CA CYS A 22 -36.22 -13.96 8.08
C CYS A 22 -36.86 -15.09 8.90
N VAL A 23 -38.19 -15.07 9.06
CA VAL A 23 -38.92 -16.13 9.76
C VAL A 23 -38.84 -17.45 8.99
N GLU A 24 -38.90 -17.39 7.67
CA GLU A 24 -38.76 -18.56 6.83
C GLU A 24 -37.36 -19.18 6.91
N VAL A 25 -36.30 -18.38 6.80
CA VAL A 25 -34.92 -18.85 6.97
C VAL A 25 -34.74 -19.49 8.35
N LEU A 26 -35.33 -18.93 9.40
CA LEU A 26 -35.25 -19.50 10.75
C LEU A 26 -35.96 -20.87 10.85
N ARG A 27 -37.07 -21.06 10.11
CA ARG A 27 -37.86 -22.29 10.11
C ARG A 27 -37.22 -23.40 9.26
N SER A 28 -36.82 -23.09 8.04
CA SER A 28 -36.31 -24.05 7.06
C SER A 28 -35.26 -23.37 6.18
N CYS A 29 -33.99 -23.47 6.57
CA CYS A 29 -32.89 -22.91 5.78
C CYS A 29 -32.61 -23.79 4.58
N SER A 30 -32.95 -23.27 3.40
CA SER A 30 -32.70 -23.83 2.08
C SER A 30 -32.18 -22.74 1.13
N ALA A 31 -31.62 -23.16 -0.01
CA ALA A 31 -31.19 -22.24 -1.06
C ALA A 31 -32.33 -21.29 -1.52
N GLU A 32 -33.57 -21.78 -1.59
CA GLU A 32 -34.73 -20.96 -1.95
C GLU A 32 -35.11 -19.92 -0.88
N SER A 33 -35.05 -20.31 0.41
CA SER A 33 -35.34 -19.39 1.52
C SER A 33 -34.30 -18.27 1.59
N LEU A 34 -33.03 -18.59 1.34
CA LEU A 34 -31.92 -17.63 1.28
C LEU A 34 -32.02 -16.76 0.03
N GLY A 35 -32.37 -17.33 -1.13
CA GLY A 35 -32.61 -16.55 -2.34
C GLY A 35 -33.73 -15.52 -2.19
N ARG A 36 -34.80 -15.86 -1.45
CA ARG A 36 -35.88 -14.91 -1.10
C ARG A 36 -35.44 -13.84 -0.10
N LEU A 37 -34.56 -14.19 0.84
CA LEU A 37 -33.94 -13.20 1.71
C LEU A 37 -33.04 -12.25 0.93
N ASP A 38 -32.22 -12.76 0.02
CA ASP A 38 -31.33 -11.95 -0.82
C ASP A 38 -32.12 -10.98 -1.68
N GLU A 39 -33.21 -11.43 -2.30
CA GLU A 39 -34.09 -10.59 -3.09
C GLU A 39 -34.77 -9.50 -2.24
N ALA A 40 -35.20 -9.85 -1.03
CA ALA A 40 -35.72 -8.86 -0.08
C ALA A 40 -34.66 -7.83 0.31
N LEU A 41 -33.43 -8.27 0.60
CA LEU A 41 -32.28 -7.41 0.93
C LEU A 41 -31.92 -6.49 -0.25
N ARG A 42 -31.95 -6.98 -1.49
CA ARG A 42 -31.63 -6.18 -2.68
C ARG A 42 -32.57 -4.99 -2.85
N ARG A 43 -33.86 -5.16 -2.50
CA ARG A 43 -34.90 -4.12 -2.59
C ARG A 43 -34.82 -3.04 -1.50
N LEU A 44 -34.03 -3.26 -0.45
CA LEU A 44 -33.84 -2.27 0.61
C LEU A 44 -32.97 -1.11 0.14
N PRO A 45 -33.01 0.05 0.83
CA PRO A 45 -32.02 1.10 0.65
C PRO A 45 -30.57 0.57 0.84
N PRO A 46 -29.57 1.26 0.27
CA PRO A 46 -28.18 0.83 0.30
C PRO A 46 -27.61 0.77 1.73
N ARG A 47 -28.20 1.51 2.67
CA ARG A 47 -27.82 1.48 4.09
C ARG A 47 -29.04 1.12 4.92
N ILE A 48 -28.89 0.14 5.81
CA ILE A 48 -29.95 -0.28 6.73
C ILE A 48 -29.59 0.11 8.18
N PRO A 49 -30.59 0.44 9.02
CA PRO A 49 -30.35 0.84 10.40
C PRO A 49 -29.84 -0.35 11.24
N PRO A 50 -28.98 -0.11 12.26
CA PRO A 50 -28.37 -1.18 13.06
C PRO A 50 -29.34 -2.20 13.70
N PRO A 51 -30.51 -1.80 14.26
CA PRO A 51 -31.45 -2.78 14.82
C PRO A 51 -32.01 -3.76 13.78
N LEU A 52 -32.19 -3.29 12.53
CA LEU A 52 -32.65 -4.13 11.43
C LEU A 52 -31.55 -5.07 10.96
N MET A 53 -30.29 -4.61 10.98
CA MET A 53 -29.12 -5.42 10.70
C MET A 53 -29.01 -6.60 11.67
N GLU A 54 -29.11 -6.36 12.98
CA GLU A 54 -29.08 -7.41 14.00
C GLU A 54 -30.21 -8.42 13.84
N TYR A 55 -31.42 -7.92 13.53
CA TYR A 55 -32.59 -8.78 13.30
C TYR A 55 -32.36 -9.76 12.13
N VAL A 56 -31.80 -9.29 11.01
CA VAL A 56 -31.51 -10.16 9.86
C VAL A 56 -30.29 -11.05 10.11
N LEU A 57 -29.30 -10.57 10.86
CA LEU A 57 -28.11 -11.35 11.22
C LEU A 57 -28.45 -12.55 12.11
N PHE A 58 -29.46 -12.43 12.98
CA PHE A 58 -29.86 -13.49 13.91
C PHE A 58 -30.15 -14.86 13.23
N PRO A 59 -31.05 -14.97 12.24
CA PRO A 59 -31.29 -16.24 11.54
C PRO A 59 -30.05 -16.75 10.81
N LEU A 60 -29.26 -15.88 10.17
CA LEU A 60 -28.03 -16.29 9.48
C LEU A 60 -27.01 -16.87 10.46
N ARG A 61 -26.76 -16.19 11.59
CA ARG A 61 -25.84 -16.65 12.64
C ARG A 61 -26.29 -17.97 13.26
N THR A 62 -27.59 -18.16 13.43
CA THR A 62 -28.16 -19.41 13.95
C THR A 62 -27.80 -20.58 13.05
N TRP A 63 -27.89 -20.41 11.73
CA TRP A 63 -27.55 -21.46 10.78
C TRP A 63 -26.05 -21.63 10.55
N LEU A 64 -25.24 -20.55 10.58
CA LEU A 64 -23.78 -20.66 10.54
C LEU A 64 -23.25 -21.57 11.66
N ARG A 65 -23.75 -21.37 12.90
CA ARG A 65 -23.39 -22.22 14.05
C ARG A 65 -23.86 -23.67 13.90
N ARG A 66 -25.02 -23.90 13.29
CA ARG A 66 -25.59 -25.25 13.12
C ARG A 66 -24.93 -26.04 12.01
N LEU A 67 -24.61 -25.40 10.89
CA LEU A 67 -24.06 -26.11 9.74
C LEU A 67 -22.64 -26.59 10.01
N GLY A 68 -21.82 -25.81 10.70
CA GLY A 68 -20.45 -26.22 11.06
C GLY A 68 -19.60 -26.71 9.88
N GLY A 69 -19.95 -26.33 8.65
CA GLY A 69 -19.35 -26.81 7.40
C GLY A 69 -20.11 -27.94 6.68
N SER A 70 -21.00 -28.69 7.35
CA SER A 70 -21.57 -29.97 6.89
C SER A 70 -22.27 -29.93 5.51
N ASP A 71 -22.93 -28.83 5.16
CA ASP A 71 -23.56 -28.63 3.85
C ASP A 71 -22.85 -27.51 3.08
N ARG A 72 -22.09 -27.89 2.05
CA ARG A 72 -21.28 -26.99 1.23
C ARG A 72 -22.11 -25.99 0.44
N VAL A 73 -23.20 -26.48 -0.16
CA VAL A 73 -24.03 -25.66 -1.06
C VAL A 73 -24.81 -24.66 -0.22
N LEU A 74 -25.38 -25.13 0.89
CA LEU A 74 -26.12 -24.24 1.78
C LEU A 74 -25.21 -23.21 2.44
N LEU A 75 -23.98 -23.58 2.82
CA LEU A 75 -22.99 -22.65 3.36
C LEU A 75 -22.62 -21.54 2.37
N GLU A 76 -22.44 -21.87 1.09
CA GLU A 76 -22.15 -20.86 0.05
C GLU A 76 -23.29 -19.85 -0.11
N HIS A 77 -24.54 -20.30 -0.13
CA HIS A 77 -25.71 -19.41 -0.15
C HIS A 77 -25.78 -18.55 1.13
N LEU A 78 -25.48 -19.12 2.29
CA LEU A 78 -25.48 -18.41 3.57
C LEU A 78 -24.41 -17.31 3.62
N LEU A 79 -23.22 -17.59 3.10
CA LEU A 79 -22.15 -16.61 2.98
C LEU A 79 -22.49 -15.51 1.97
N CYS A 80 -23.19 -15.85 0.89
CA CYS A 80 -23.70 -14.86 -0.06
C CYS A 80 -24.71 -13.91 0.62
N SER A 81 -25.69 -14.44 1.36
CA SER A 81 -26.64 -13.62 2.11
C SER A 81 -25.96 -12.78 3.20
N LEU A 82 -24.97 -13.34 3.89
CA LEU A 82 -24.19 -12.63 4.90
C LEU A 82 -23.36 -11.50 4.27
N SER A 83 -22.71 -11.74 3.14
CA SER A 83 -21.91 -10.73 2.44
C SER A 83 -22.79 -9.58 1.96
N LEU A 84 -23.95 -9.89 1.38
CA LEU A 84 -24.95 -8.90 0.97
C LEU A 84 -25.42 -8.09 2.17
N LEU A 85 -25.78 -8.74 3.29
CA LEU A 85 -26.22 -8.06 4.51
C LEU A 85 -25.14 -7.11 5.04
N LEU A 86 -23.90 -7.59 5.21
CA LEU A 86 -22.79 -6.78 5.72
C LEU A 86 -22.45 -5.60 4.79
N SER A 87 -22.59 -5.76 3.48
CA SER A 87 -22.38 -4.67 2.51
C SER A 87 -23.40 -3.51 2.65
N ARG A 88 -24.53 -3.75 3.34
CA ARG A 88 -25.55 -2.73 3.63
C ARG A 88 -25.33 -2.02 4.96
N ALA A 89 -24.31 -2.40 5.74
CA ALA A 89 -23.93 -1.65 6.90
C ALA A 89 -23.26 -0.33 6.48
N ALA A 90 -23.58 0.76 7.17
CA ALA A 90 -22.83 1.99 6.99
C ALA A 90 -21.39 1.81 7.54
N PRO A 91 -20.36 2.35 6.86
CA PRO A 91 -18.98 2.25 7.32
C PRO A 91 -18.83 2.76 8.76
N GLY A 92 -18.18 1.97 9.62
CA GLY A 92 -17.97 2.31 11.03
C GLY A 92 -19.21 2.33 11.93
N GLN A 93 -20.40 1.92 11.43
CA GLN A 93 -21.66 1.96 12.18
C GLN A 93 -22.26 0.58 12.45
N LEU A 94 -21.53 -0.51 12.15
CA LEU A 94 -21.96 -1.85 12.50
C LEU A 94 -21.81 -2.06 14.01
N SER A 95 -22.85 -1.65 14.75
CA SER A 95 -22.96 -1.82 16.19
C SER A 95 -23.24 -3.29 16.53
N LEU A 96 -22.23 -4.15 16.37
CA LEU A 96 -22.27 -5.51 16.90
C LEU A 96 -21.57 -5.54 18.27
N SER A 97 -22.12 -6.31 19.20
CA SER A 97 -21.37 -6.71 20.40
C SER A 97 -20.07 -7.40 19.99
N TRP A 98 -19.01 -7.20 20.78
CA TRP A 98 -17.70 -7.82 20.55
C TRP A 98 -17.79 -9.33 20.33
N ASP A 99 -18.61 -10.03 21.12
CA ASP A 99 -18.76 -11.50 21.01
C ASP A 99 -19.25 -11.93 19.62
N VAL A 100 -20.22 -11.20 19.04
CA VAL A 100 -20.74 -11.47 17.70
C VAL A 100 -19.68 -11.16 16.64
N PHE A 101 -18.95 -10.05 16.79
CA PHE A 101 -17.86 -9.71 15.88
C PHE A 101 -16.77 -10.78 15.90
N GLN A 102 -16.32 -11.18 17.09
CA GLN A 102 -15.29 -12.19 17.28
C GLN A 102 -15.74 -13.57 16.76
N GLU A 103 -17.00 -13.95 16.98
CA GLU A 103 -17.60 -15.18 16.47
C GLU A 103 -17.56 -15.22 14.93
N LEU A 104 -18.04 -14.16 14.27
CA LEU A 104 -18.04 -14.06 12.80
C LEU A 104 -16.62 -14.02 12.24
N PHE A 105 -15.73 -13.23 12.85
CA PHE A 105 -14.34 -13.14 12.44
C PHE A 105 -13.65 -14.51 12.52
N ALA A 106 -13.75 -15.19 13.67
CA ALA A 106 -13.12 -16.50 13.86
C ALA A 106 -13.66 -17.54 12.88
N PHE A 107 -14.99 -17.56 12.67
CA PHE A 107 -15.62 -18.45 11.70
C PHE A 107 -15.08 -18.22 10.28
N LEU A 108 -15.05 -16.98 9.81
CA LEU A 108 -14.57 -16.62 8.48
C LEU A 108 -13.07 -16.94 8.31
N SER A 109 -12.24 -16.65 9.31
CA SER A 109 -10.81 -16.99 9.27
C SER A 109 -10.58 -18.50 9.21
N MET A 110 -11.27 -19.29 10.04
CA MET A 110 -11.18 -20.77 10.01
C MET A 110 -11.67 -21.38 8.71
N LEU A 111 -12.69 -20.77 8.09
CA LEU A 111 -13.22 -21.21 6.80
C LEU A 111 -12.18 -21.02 5.68
N LEU A 112 -11.50 -19.88 5.69
CA LEU A 112 -10.48 -19.52 4.72
C LEU A 112 -9.15 -20.28 4.92
N ASP A 113 -8.78 -20.60 6.15
CA ASP A 113 -7.60 -21.45 6.47
C ASP A 113 -7.82 -22.94 6.11
N GLY A 114 -9.05 -23.30 5.70
CA GLY A 114 -9.40 -24.68 5.34
C GLY A 114 -9.48 -25.64 6.53
N GLN A 115 -9.27 -25.17 7.77
CA GLN A 115 -9.42 -25.98 9.00
C GLN A 115 -10.81 -26.57 9.14
N MET A 116 -11.85 -25.78 8.82
CA MET A 116 -13.25 -26.26 8.77
C MET A 116 -13.46 -27.33 7.70
N SER A 117 -12.72 -27.24 6.59
CA SER A 117 -12.79 -28.21 5.49
C SER A 117 -12.14 -29.55 5.91
N GLN A 118 -10.99 -29.49 6.56
CA GLN A 118 -10.26 -30.66 7.06
C GLN A 118 -11.02 -31.39 8.18
N ALA A 119 -11.58 -30.65 9.14
CA ALA A 119 -12.32 -31.23 10.27
C ALA A 119 -13.63 -31.90 9.84
N ALA A 120 -14.28 -31.40 8.79
CA ALA A 120 -15.56 -31.91 8.29
C ALA A 120 -15.41 -32.94 7.15
N GLY A 121 -14.18 -33.33 6.77
CA GLY A 121 -13.95 -34.26 5.65
C GLY A 121 -14.34 -33.69 4.28
N LEU A 122 -14.55 -32.39 4.22
CA LEU A 122 -14.87 -31.66 3.01
C LEU A 122 -13.52 -31.34 2.37
N GLY A 123 -13.12 -32.02 1.28
CA GLY A 123 -11.94 -31.64 0.49
C GLY A 123 -11.81 -30.12 0.16
N ALA A 124 -10.74 -29.71 -0.53
CA ALA A 124 -10.31 -28.31 -0.68
C ALA A 124 -11.47 -27.28 -0.90
N PRO A 125 -11.39 -26.09 -0.28
CA PRO A 125 -12.42 -25.06 -0.44
C PRO A 125 -12.56 -24.66 -1.90
N SER A 126 -13.80 -24.50 -2.38
CA SER A 126 -14.09 -23.96 -3.71
C SER A 126 -13.65 -22.50 -3.77
N GLU A 127 -13.17 -22.03 -4.93
CA GLU A 127 -12.82 -20.61 -5.10
C GLU A 127 -14.01 -19.68 -4.81
N GLU A 128 -15.24 -20.10 -5.15
CA GLU A 128 -16.45 -19.32 -4.85
C GLU A 128 -16.68 -19.17 -3.33
N ARG A 129 -16.47 -20.24 -2.55
CA ARG A 129 -16.58 -20.16 -1.08
C ARG A 129 -15.53 -19.24 -0.50
N THR A 130 -14.29 -19.35 -0.98
CA THR A 130 -13.19 -18.45 -0.60
C THR A 130 -13.57 -17.01 -0.92
N LEU A 131 -14.10 -16.74 -2.11
CA LEU A 131 -14.53 -15.41 -2.54
C LEU A 131 -15.62 -14.84 -1.62
N GLN A 132 -16.67 -15.61 -1.31
CA GLN A 132 -17.75 -15.13 -0.44
C GLN A 132 -17.28 -14.90 0.99
N ALA A 133 -16.42 -15.77 1.52
CA ALA A 133 -15.83 -15.58 2.84
C ALA A 133 -14.93 -14.32 2.90
N LEU A 134 -14.13 -14.07 1.86
CA LEU A 134 -13.33 -12.85 1.74
C LEU A 134 -14.21 -11.60 1.64
N ARG A 135 -15.32 -11.64 0.88
CA ARG A 135 -16.28 -10.54 0.78
C ARG A 135 -16.93 -10.23 2.13
N CYS A 136 -17.31 -11.26 2.88
CA CYS A 136 -17.81 -11.11 4.26
C CYS A 136 -16.76 -10.45 5.15
N LEU A 137 -15.53 -10.96 5.13
CA LEU A 137 -14.45 -10.47 5.99
C LEU A 137 -14.08 -9.01 5.68
N LYS A 138 -13.95 -8.66 4.40
CA LYS A 138 -13.75 -7.27 3.96
C LYS A 138 -14.88 -6.36 4.46
N SER A 139 -16.14 -6.76 4.24
CA SER A 139 -17.31 -5.97 4.63
C SER A 139 -17.43 -5.82 6.15
N LEU A 140 -17.07 -6.87 6.90
CA LEU A 140 -17.02 -6.86 8.35
C LEU A 140 -16.03 -5.80 8.85
N PHE A 141 -14.81 -5.73 8.29
CA PHE A 141 -13.81 -4.73 8.68
C PHE A 141 -14.21 -3.30 8.29
N LEU A 142 -14.77 -3.09 7.10
CA LEU A 142 -15.21 -1.76 6.66
C LEU A 142 -16.36 -1.22 7.51
N SER A 143 -17.19 -2.11 8.03
CA SER A 143 -18.40 -1.74 8.76
C SER A 143 -18.16 -1.68 10.27
N ALA A 144 -17.15 -2.38 10.78
CA ALA A 144 -16.83 -2.46 12.21
C ALA A 144 -16.60 -1.07 12.83
N THR A 145 -17.13 -0.89 14.04
CA THR A 145 -16.86 0.28 14.87
C THR A 145 -15.39 0.34 15.29
N GLU A 146 -14.91 1.53 15.61
CA GLU A 146 -13.53 1.71 16.11
C GLU A 146 -13.26 0.83 17.33
N SER A 147 -14.21 0.73 18.26
CA SER A 147 -14.10 -0.10 19.46
C SER A 147 -13.83 -1.57 19.16
N SER A 148 -14.55 -2.16 18.19
CA SER A 148 -14.39 -3.56 17.82
C SER A 148 -13.04 -3.78 17.15
N VAL A 149 -12.60 -2.85 16.29
CA VAL A 149 -11.28 -2.98 15.68
C VAL A 149 -10.17 -2.81 16.72
N SER A 150 -10.29 -1.86 17.64
CA SER A 150 -9.35 -1.70 18.75
C SER A 150 -9.18 -2.98 19.57
N GLN A 151 -10.29 -3.64 19.93
CA GLN A 151 -10.26 -4.92 20.65
C GLN A 151 -9.63 -6.05 19.80
N LEU A 152 -9.88 -6.09 18.50
CA LEU A 152 -9.21 -7.04 17.60
C LEU A 152 -7.69 -6.87 17.61
N TYR A 153 -7.21 -5.63 17.58
CA TYR A 153 -5.78 -5.32 17.56
C TYR A 153 -5.06 -5.58 18.89
N GLN A 154 -5.81 -5.73 20.00
CA GLN A 154 -5.26 -6.27 21.25
C GLN A 154 -4.88 -7.75 21.12
N ASN A 155 -5.54 -8.49 20.22
CA ASN A 155 -5.25 -9.89 19.92
C ASN A 155 -4.34 -10.02 18.69
N VAL A 156 -3.06 -9.73 18.87
CA VAL A 156 -2.03 -9.81 17.81
C VAL A 156 -2.01 -11.16 17.09
N PRO A 157 -2.11 -12.33 17.76
CA PRO A 157 -2.21 -13.62 17.07
C PRO A 157 -3.40 -13.71 16.10
N ALA A 158 -4.58 -13.20 16.47
CA ALA A 158 -5.76 -13.20 15.62
C ALA A 158 -5.56 -12.32 14.37
N VAL A 159 -5.00 -11.12 14.54
CA VAL A 159 -4.64 -10.24 13.41
C VAL A 159 -3.63 -10.93 12.50
N GLY A 160 -2.58 -11.53 13.07
CA GLY A 160 -1.56 -12.24 12.32
C GLY A 160 -2.12 -13.40 11.50
N HIS A 161 -2.97 -14.23 12.11
CA HIS A 161 -3.66 -15.31 11.42
C HIS A 161 -4.51 -14.77 10.26
N CYS A 162 -5.29 -13.70 10.48
CA CYS A 162 -6.08 -13.08 9.42
C CYS A 162 -5.21 -12.58 8.27
N VAL A 163 -4.09 -11.92 8.56
CA VAL A 163 -3.13 -11.47 7.53
C VAL A 163 -2.59 -12.67 6.77
N SER A 164 -2.14 -13.73 7.45
CA SER A 164 -1.62 -14.94 6.83
C SER A 164 -2.62 -15.59 5.89
N VAL A 165 -3.89 -15.70 6.30
CA VAL A 165 -4.97 -16.30 5.51
C VAL A 165 -5.30 -15.44 4.27
N LEU A 166 -5.33 -14.12 4.41
CA LEU A 166 -5.51 -13.20 3.28
C LEU A 166 -4.35 -13.30 2.27
N LEU A 167 -3.11 -13.40 2.76
CA LEU A 167 -1.93 -13.58 1.91
C LEU A 167 -1.90 -14.96 1.24
N ALA A 168 -2.33 -16.01 1.94
CA ALA A 168 -2.46 -17.35 1.37
C ALA A 168 -3.45 -17.35 0.19
N ALA A 169 -4.59 -16.68 0.32
CA ALA A 169 -5.57 -16.54 -0.76
C ALA A 169 -5.01 -15.84 -2.02
N LEU A 170 -4.01 -14.96 -1.87
CA LEU A 170 -3.33 -14.34 -3.02
C LEU A 170 -2.45 -15.35 -3.78
N GLY A 171 -1.88 -16.33 -3.08
CA GLY A 171 -0.99 -17.34 -3.63
C GLY A 171 -1.70 -18.60 -4.12
N SER A 172 -2.79 -19.01 -3.45
CA SER A 172 -3.48 -20.28 -3.74
C SER A 172 -4.54 -20.18 -4.83
N CYS A 173 -5.08 -18.98 -5.08
CA CYS A 173 -6.17 -18.77 -6.03
C CYS A 173 -5.71 -18.00 -7.27
N GLU A 174 -6.20 -18.41 -8.44
CA GLU A 174 -5.92 -17.76 -9.71
C GLU A 174 -6.97 -16.71 -10.09
N GLY A 175 -8.18 -16.83 -9.51
CA GLY A 175 -9.29 -15.90 -9.72
C GLY A 175 -8.94 -14.44 -9.43
N ARG A 176 -9.13 -13.57 -10.42
CA ARG A 176 -8.91 -12.11 -10.28
C ARG A 176 -9.78 -11.50 -9.19
N GLU A 177 -11.02 -11.96 -9.04
CA GLU A 177 -11.93 -11.48 -8.00
C GLU A 177 -11.47 -11.87 -6.59
N VAL A 178 -10.96 -13.10 -6.41
CA VAL A 178 -10.41 -13.56 -5.13
C VAL A 178 -9.23 -12.70 -4.73
N ARG A 179 -8.28 -12.48 -5.65
CA ARG A 179 -7.10 -11.62 -5.40
C ARG A 179 -7.49 -10.19 -5.08
N SER A 180 -8.39 -9.60 -5.86
CA SER A 180 -8.90 -8.24 -5.62
C SER A 180 -9.56 -8.12 -4.24
N THR A 181 -10.39 -9.10 -3.87
CA THR A 181 -11.11 -9.09 -2.59
C THR A 181 -10.17 -9.32 -1.41
N ALA A 182 -9.17 -10.20 -1.55
CA ALA A 182 -8.14 -10.43 -0.53
C ALA A 182 -7.27 -9.18 -0.29
N LEU A 183 -6.84 -8.49 -1.36
CA LEU A 183 -6.13 -7.20 -1.24
C LEU A 183 -7.03 -6.14 -0.59
N GLY A 184 -8.29 -6.06 -0.99
CA GLY A 184 -9.28 -5.18 -0.35
C GLY A 184 -9.48 -5.50 1.14
N GLY A 185 -9.46 -6.78 1.52
CA GLY A 185 -9.50 -7.23 2.90
C GLY A 185 -8.30 -6.78 3.72
N LEU A 186 -7.08 -6.86 3.16
CA LEU A 186 -5.87 -6.35 3.81
C LEU A 186 -5.92 -4.84 4.04
N LEU A 187 -6.46 -4.08 3.06
CA LEU A 187 -6.66 -2.63 3.16
C LEU A 187 -7.71 -2.27 4.21
N ALA A 188 -8.85 -2.96 4.20
CA ALA A 188 -9.91 -2.78 5.20
C ALA A 188 -9.41 -3.12 6.61
N LEU A 189 -8.64 -4.20 6.77
CA LEU A 189 -8.00 -4.55 8.04
C LEU A 189 -7.06 -3.44 8.53
N SER A 190 -6.30 -2.82 7.63
CA SER A 190 -5.45 -1.65 7.95
C SER A 190 -6.25 -0.37 8.28
N GLY A 191 -7.58 -0.42 8.16
CA GLY A 191 -8.51 0.68 8.38
C GLY A 191 -8.55 1.72 7.30
N LEU A 192 -8.13 1.38 6.08
CA LEU A 192 -8.31 2.26 4.93
C LEU A 192 -9.76 2.14 4.47
N ALA A 193 -10.45 3.27 4.29
CA ALA A 193 -11.85 3.24 3.85
C ALA A 193 -11.96 2.92 2.36
N GLU A 194 -13.10 2.34 1.97
CA GLU A 194 -13.39 1.99 0.57
C GLU A 194 -13.23 3.19 -0.37
N GLU A 195 -13.62 4.40 0.06
CA GLU A 195 -13.47 5.64 -0.69
C GLU A 195 -12.00 5.96 -1.04
N ASP A 196 -11.09 5.73 -0.10
CA ASP A 196 -9.65 5.95 -0.30
C ASP A 196 -9.07 4.88 -1.23
N ILE A 197 -9.58 3.66 -1.16
CA ILE A 197 -9.21 2.56 -2.06
C ILE A 197 -9.65 2.88 -3.50
N THR A 198 -10.89 3.34 -3.68
CA THR A 198 -11.41 3.74 -4.99
C THR A 198 -10.63 4.91 -5.59
N LEU A 199 -10.26 5.89 -4.75
CA LEU A 199 -9.51 7.06 -5.16
C LEU A 199 -8.10 6.70 -5.66
N PHE A 200 -7.37 5.85 -4.94
CA PHE A 200 -6.03 5.43 -5.35
C PHE A 200 -6.06 4.54 -6.60
N THR A 201 -7.06 3.67 -6.72
CA THR A 201 -7.16 2.73 -7.84
C THR A 201 -7.70 3.36 -9.12
N GLY A 202 -8.31 4.55 -9.04
CA GLY A 202 -8.96 5.25 -10.15
C GLY A 202 -10.32 4.66 -10.54
N VAL A 203 -10.89 3.79 -9.69
CA VAL A 203 -12.18 3.14 -9.91
C VAL A 203 -13.25 3.98 -9.20
N GLY A 204 -13.75 5.04 -9.85
CA GLY A 204 -14.80 5.92 -9.31
C GLY A 204 -14.45 7.41 -9.26
N GLY A 205 -13.25 7.79 -9.71
CA GLY A 205 -12.78 9.16 -9.83
C GLY A 205 -11.25 9.19 -9.84
N ASP A 206 -10.67 10.07 -10.66
CA ASP A 206 -9.23 10.27 -10.69
C ASP A 206 -8.84 11.32 -9.65
N ILE A 207 -7.73 11.11 -8.96
CA ILE A 207 -7.09 12.14 -8.12
C ILE A 207 -6.80 13.35 -9.00
N GLU A 208 -7.10 14.56 -8.51
CA GLU A 208 -6.68 15.77 -9.20
C GLU A 208 -5.15 15.78 -9.34
N ASP A 209 -4.66 16.00 -10.57
CA ASP A 209 -3.23 16.09 -10.88
C ASP A 209 -2.66 17.46 -10.43
N THR A 210 -2.86 17.74 -9.15
CA THR A 210 -2.48 18.94 -8.42
C THR A 210 -1.62 18.55 -7.22
N ALA A 211 -0.77 19.48 -6.79
CA ALA A 211 0.07 19.31 -5.62
C ALA A 211 -0.76 19.00 -4.35
N ASP A 212 -1.92 19.64 -4.20
CA ASP A 212 -2.81 19.42 -3.06
C ASP A 212 -3.51 18.06 -3.11
N GLY A 213 -3.94 17.61 -4.30
CA GLY A 213 -4.51 16.28 -4.48
C GLY A 213 -3.52 15.17 -4.08
N LEU A 214 -2.27 15.28 -4.56
CA LEU A 214 -1.21 14.32 -4.23
C LEU A 214 -0.82 14.35 -2.74
N ARG A 215 -0.73 15.54 -2.11
CA ARG A 215 -0.47 15.64 -0.66
C ARG A 215 -1.63 15.06 0.17
N SER A 216 -2.87 15.35 -0.21
CA SER A 216 -4.06 14.84 0.44
C SER A 216 -4.11 13.31 0.39
N LEU A 217 -3.82 12.72 -0.78
CA LEU A 217 -3.74 11.26 -0.93
C LEU A 217 -2.65 10.66 -0.04
N ALA A 218 -1.42 11.19 -0.09
CA ALA A 218 -0.32 10.70 0.75
C ALA A 218 -0.71 10.75 2.24
N GLY A 219 -1.35 11.84 2.66
CA GLY A 219 -1.91 11.98 4.00
C GLY A 219 -2.98 10.93 4.32
N ARG A 220 -3.94 10.66 3.43
CA ARG A 220 -4.98 9.63 3.66
C ARG A 220 -4.40 8.21 3.73
N VAL A 221 -3.45 7.89 2.85
CA VAL A 221 -2.78 6.57 2.80
C VAL A 221 -1.82 6.38 3.98
N GLY A 222 -1.18 7.46 4.45
CA GLY A 222 -0.24 7.43 5.57
C GLY A 222 -0.87 7.59 6.95
N ARG A 223 -2.07 8.18 7.05
CA ARG A 223 -2.75 8.42 8.32
C ARG A 223 -3.23 7.12 8.95
N GLU A 224 -2.82 6.90 10.18
CA GLU A 224 -3.50 5.99 11.07
C GLU A 224 -4.82 6.63 11.48
N ARG A 225 -5.96 6.06 11.08
CA ARG A 225 -7.27 6.57 11.50
C ARG A 225 -7.55 6.29 12.98
N LEU A 226 -6.90 5.27 13.55
CA LEU A 226 -6.96 4.99 14.97
C LEU A 226 -5.73 5.51 15.70
N ARG A 227 -5.92 5.96 16.94
CA ARG A 227 -4.87 6.46 17.82
C ARG A 227 -4.06 5.37 18.55
N GLU A 228 -4.28 4.08 18.26
CA GLU A 228 -3.96 2.97 19.17
C GLU A 228 -2.92 1.96 18.65
N GLY A 229 -1.95 2.38 17.82
CA GLY A 229 -0.78 1.54 17.54
C GLY A 229 -1.04 0.32 16.65
N ARG A 230 -2.00 0.39 15.72
CA ARG A 230 -2.11 -0.59 14.63
C ARG A 230 -0.80 -0.69 13.85
N GLY A 231 -0.11 0.42 13.65
CA GLY A 231 1.22 0.44 13.02
C GLY A 231 2.23 -0.50 13.68
N GLU A 232 2.19 -0.63 15.02
CA GLU A 232 3.07 -1.53 15.77
C GLU A 232 2.71 -3.00 15.56
N VAL A 233 1.41 -3.30 15.60
CA VAL A 233 0.92 -4.66 15.35
C VAL A 233 1.23 -5.08 13.91
N LEU A 234 0.94 -4.22 12.93
CA LEU A 234 1.14 -4.50 11.51
C LEU A 234 2.62 -4.59 11.12
N ALA A 235 3.52 -3.88 11.82
CA ALA A 235 4.97 -4.01 11.61
C ALA A 235 5.46 -5.46 11.77
N SER A 236 4.80 -6.23 12.65
CA SER A 236 5.11 -7.64 12.90
C SER A 236 4.81 -8.55 11.70
N PHE A 237 3.90 -8.12 10.82
CA PHE A 237 3.49 -8.86 9.62
C PHE A 237 3.98 -8.24 8.32
N LEU A 238 4.66 -7.09 8.41
CA LEU A 238 5.17 -6.34 7.26
C LEU A 238 5.99 -7.20 6.30
N PRO A 239 6.96 -8.04 6.74
CA PRO A 239 7.75 -8.86 5.82
C PRO A 239 6.90 -9.81 4.98
N GLY A 240 5.87 -10.43 5.58
CA GLY A 240 4.97 -11.34 4.88
C GLY A 240 4.13 -10.60 3.83
N VAL A 241 3.61 -9.43 4.20
CA VAL A 241 2.80 -8.60 3.30
C VAL A 241 3.63 -8.09 2.14
N THR A 242 4.79 -7.48 2.39
CA THR A 242 5.63 -6.88 1.34
C THR A 242 6.23 -7.94 0.42
N THR A 243 6.66 -9.09 0.94
CA THR A 243 7.22 -10.16 0.09
C THR A 243 6.16 -10.80 -0.81
N THR A 244 4.98 -11.09 -0.27
CA THR A 244 3.88 -11.71 -1.04
C THR A 244 3.33 -10.77 -2.09
N THR A 245 3.11 -9.50 -1.74
CA THR A 245 2.64 -8.48 -2.69
C THR A 245 3.69 -8.16 -3.75
N THR A 246 4.99 -8.05 -3.41
CA THR A 246 6.05 -7.90 -4.42
C THR A 246 6.11 -9.11 -5.36
N LYS A 247 6.00 -10.35 -4.84
CA LYS A 247 5.90 -11.55 -5.69
C LYS A 247 4.70 -11.45 -6.62
N LEU A 248 3.51 -11.14 -6.12
CA LEU A 248 2.30 -10.98 -6.93
C LEU A 248 2.50 -9.94 -8.06
N LEU A 249 3.04 -8.77 -7.74
CA LEU A 249 3.24 -7.67 -8.68
C LEU A 249 4.29 -7.96 -9.75
N THR A 250 5.30 -8.79 -9.44
CA THR A 250 6.43 -9.09 -10.35
C THR A 250 6.27 -10.41 -11.11
N SER A 251 5.35 -11.29 -10.69
CA SER A 251 5.29 -12.67 -11.19
C SER A 251 4.49 -12.85 -12.47
N GLN A 252 3.58 -11.94 -12.82
CA GLN A 252 2.70 -12.13 -13.98
C GLN A 252 2.59 -10.87 -14.86
N PRO A 253 2.78 -10.99 -16.19
CA PRO A 253 2.71 -9.85 -17.11
C PRO A 253 1.30 -9.27 -17.29
N ASN A 254 0.25 -10.06 -16.99
CA ASN A 254 -1.15 -9.70 -17.24
C ASN A 254 -2.00 -9.67 -15.95
N LEU A 255 -1.45 -9.17 -14.85
CA LEU A 255 -2.14 -9.10 -13.55
C LEU A 255 -3.46 -8.28 -13.59
N GLY A 256 -3.57 -7.37 -14.57
CA GLY A 256 -4.68 -6.44 -14.70
C GLY A 256 -4.48 -5.21 -13.80
N GLN A 257 -4.83 -4.03 -14.34
CA GLN A 257 -4.55 -2.74 -13.69
C GLN A 257 -5.15 -2.61 -12.28
N GLY A 258 -6.36 -3.15 -12.06
CA GLY A 258 -7.02 -3.08 -10.75
C GLY A 258 -6.26 -3.83 -9.66
N ILE A 259 -5.81 -5.06 -9.94
CA ILE A 259 -5.04 -5.86 -8.98
C ILE A 259 -3.65 -5.26 -8.76
N LEU A 260 -3.01 -4.73 -9.82
CA LEU A 260 -1.75 -4.02 -9.72
C LEU A 260 -1.86 -2.81 -8.78
N ASN A 261 -2.85 -1.94 -8.99
CA ASN A 261 -3.05 -0.75 -8.18
C ASN A 261 -3.41 -1.10 -6.72
N LEU A 262 -4.24 -2.13 -6.50
CA LEU A 262 -4.55 -2.63 -5.16
C LEU A 262 -3.31 -3.20 -4.47
N GLY A 263 -2.47 -3.95 -5.18
CA GLY A 263 -1.23 -4.51 -4.65
C GLY A 263 -0.23 -3.42 -4.24
N LEU A 264 -0.06 -2.40 -5.10
CA LEU A 264 0.75 -1.22 -4.79
C LEU A 264 0.20 -0.46 -3.57
N LEU A 265 -1.12 -0.31 -3.47
CA LEU A 265 -1.75 0.35 -2.33
C LEU A 265 -1.55 -0.43 -1.03
N VAL A 266 -1.71 -1.76 -1.03
CA VAL A 266 -1.42 -2.60 0.15
C VAL A 266 0.02 -2.42 0.59
N TRP A 267 0.96 -2.48 -0.37
CA TRP A 267 2.38 -2.30 -0.09
C TRP A 267 2.64 -0.92 0.53
N THR A 268 2.15 0.15 -0.10
CA THR A 268 2.30 1.53 0.37
C THR A 268 1.72 1.71 1.77
N ARG A 269 0.49 1.20 2.00
CA ARG A 269 -0.26 1.40 3.23
C ARG A 269 0.41 0.71 4.41
N TYR A 270 0.81 -0.55 4.26
CA TYR A 270 1.44 -1.31 5.35
C TYR A 270 2.82 -0.75 5.70
N VAL A 271 3.61 -0.38 4.68
CA VAL A 271 4.91 0.27 4.89
C VAL A 271 4.72 1.63 5.57
N SER A 272 3.77 2.43 5.09
CA SER A 272 3.47 3.74 5.69
C SER A 272 3.02 3.59 7.13
N LEU A 273 2.06 2.72 7.47
CA LEU A 273 1.63 2.56 8.86
C LEU A 273 2.73 2.03 9.79
N SER A 274 3.63 1.20 9.28
CA SER A 274 4.69 0.60 10.11
C SER A 274 5.84 1.58 10.39
N LEU A 275 6.12 2.48 9.43
CA LEU A 275 7.32 3.32 9.44
C LEU A 275 7.03 4.84 9.52
N SER A 276 5.82 5.30 9.21
CA SER A 276 5.44 6.71 9.39
C SER A 276 5.27 7.04 10.88
N GLY A 277 5.66 8.25 11.27
CA GLY A 277 5.41 8.73 12.64
C GLY A 277 6.39 8.30 13.72
N VAL A 278 7.48 7.59 13.41
CA VAL A 278 8.60 7.45 14.37
C VAL A 278 9.41 8.75 14.34
N THR A 279 8.93 9.77 15.06
CA THR A 279 9.60 11.06 15.18
C THR A 279 10.87 10.93 16.03
N HIS A 280 11.92 11.53 15.51
CA HIS A 280 13.26 11.66 16.08
C HIS A 280 13.29 12.46 17.40
N GLU A 281 12.60 12.04 18.46
CA GLU A 281 12.87 12.62 19.80
C GLU A 281 14.01 11.90 20.52
N GLU A 282 14.38 10.68 20.10
CA GLU A 282 15.54 9.98 20.66
C GLU A 282 16.78 10.06 19.74
N THR A 283 16.59 10.27 18.44
CA THR A 283 17.67 10.37 17.46
C THR A 283 18.20 11.78 17.45
N GLY A 284 19.22 12.03 18.27
CA GLY A 284 20.14 13.15 18.06
C GLY A 284 20.51 13.26 16.58
N ASP A 285 20.62 14.51 16.15
CA ASP A 285 20.93 14.96 14.80
C ASP A 285 22.08 14.13 14.19
N VAL A 286 21.79 13.25 13.24
CA VAL A 286 22.81 12.50 12.51
C VAL A 286 22.56 12.65 11.02
N ASP A 287 23.47 13.38 10.38
CA ASP A 287 23.63 13.61 8.95
C ASP A 287 23.23 12.40 8.09
N TYR A 288 22.08 12.54 7.44
CA TYR A 288 21.55 11.67 6.38
C TYR A 288 22.59 11.39 5.27
N VAL A 289 23.47 12.37 5.04
CA VAL A 289 24.40 12.45 3.91
C VAL A 289 25.64 11.57 4.10
N LYS A 290 26.21 11.51 5.30
CA LYS A 290 27.36 10.62 5.57
C LYS A 290 26.98 9.16 5.35
N ARG A 291 25.77 8.76 5.77
CA ARG A 291 25.29 7.38 5.64
C ARG A 291 24.94 6.99 4.20
N ALA A 292 24.38 7.90 3.41
CA ALA A 292 24.11 7.65 1.99
C ALA A 292 25.41 7.52 1.17
N ALA A 293 26.42 8.32 1.50
CA ALA A 293 27.75 8.25 0.86
C ALA A 293 28.52 6.97 1.22
N GLU A 294 28.52 6.56 2.50
CA GLU A 294 29.16 5.31 2.96
C GLU A 294 28.57 4.04 2.31
N LEU A 295 27.26 4.03 2.00
CA LEU A 295 26.59 2.92 1.31
C LEU A 295 26.97 2.80 -0.18
N VAL A 296 27.45 3.88 -0.80
CA VAL A 296 27.91 3.88 -2.21
C VAL A 296 29.34 3.37 -2.32
N GLU A 297 30.17 3.55 -1.29
CA GLU A 297 31.56 3.07 -1.25
C GLU A 297 31.72 1.65 -0.63
N GLY A 298 30.80 1.23 0.23
CA GLY A 298 30.90 0.00 1.04
C GLY A 298 30.46 -1.32 0.37
N VAL A 299 30.58 -1.52 -0.94
CA VAL A 299 30.21 -2.79 -1.62
C VAL A 299 31.32 -3.88 -1.51
N ARG A 300 32.35 -3.68 -0.69
CA ARG A 300 33.34 -4.73 -0.41
C ARG A 300 33.78 -4.75 1.06
N ALA A 301 33.02 -5.46 1.89
CA ALA A 301 33.53 -6.24 3.02
C ALA A 301 32.38 -7.00 3.69
N GLU A 302 32.35 -8.33 3.55
CA GLU A 302 31.62 -9.18 4.49
C GLU A 302 32.45 -9.30 5.79
N PRO A 303 31.87 -9.10 6.98
CA PRO A 303 32.44 -9.63 8.21
C PRO A 303 31.88 -11.03 8.43
N GLN A 304 32.77 -12.04 8.40
CA GLN A 304 32.49 -13.35 8.96
C GLN A 304 32.26 -13.20 10.48
N ALA A 305 31.04 -13.50 10.93
CA ALA A 305 30.74 -13.64 12.35
C ALA A 305 30.75 -15.12 12.74
N THR A 306 31.65 -15.48 13.65
CA THR A 306 31.72 -16.78 14.33
C THR A 306 30.54 -16.95 15.31
N PRO A 307 29.93 -18.15 15.43
CA PRO A 307 28.81 -18.37 16.35
C PRO A 307 29.33 -18.83 17.71
N THR A 308 29.29 -17.96 18.72
CA THR A 308 29.41 -18.39 20.13
C THR A 308 28.36 -17.68 20.99
N GLY A 309 27.33 -18.43 21.40
CA GLY A 309 26.28 -17.99 22.33
C GLY A 309 25.10 -18.97 22.34
N PRO A 310 24.62 -19.42 23.52
CA PRO A 310 23.77 -20.60 23.63
C PRO A 310 22.31 -20.33 23.22
N ALA A 311 21.67 -21.35 22.68
CA ALA A 311 20.30 -21.35 22.20
C ALA A 311 19.29 -20.94 23.29
N PRO A 312 18.32 -20.05 22.99
CA PRO A 312 17.25 -19.79 23.93
C PRO A 312 16.20 -20.90 23.86
N SER A 313 16.08 -21.58 25.01
CA SER A 313 15.07 -22.56 25.37
C SER A 313 13.64 -22.06 25.10
N ASN A 314 12.82 -22.95 24.54
CA ASN A 314 11.36 -22.84 24.44
C ASN A 314 10.73 -22.71 25.84
N THR A 315 10.15 -21.56 26.17
CA THR A 315 9.00 -21.40 27.08
C THR A 315 8.65 -19.91 27.26
N SER A 316 7.68 -19.42 26.49
CA SER A 316 6.78 -18.29 26.77
C SER A 316 6.03 -18.00 25.46
N ARG A 317 4.72 -17.71 25.51
CA ARG A 317 3.99 -17.16 24.35
C ARG A 317 4.73 -15.89 23.94
N ARG A 318 5.60 -15.99 22.93
CA ARG A 318 6.43 -14.88 22.45
C ARG A 318 5.49 -13.71 22.16
N ASP A 319 5.78 -12.57 22.76
CA ASP A 319 5.16 -11.32 22.35
C ASP A 319 5.42 -11.18 20.84
N LEU A 320 4.35 -11.23 20.05
CA LEU A 320 4.45 -11.17 18.59
C LEU A 320 4.74 -9.75 18.12
N ARG A 321 4.67 -8.77 19.03
CA ARG A 321 4.95 -7.37 18.72
C ARG A 321 6.42 -7.19 18.44
N VAL A 322 6.71 -6.61 17.28
CA VAL A 322 8.05 -6.19 16.92
C VAL A 322 8.36 -4.84 17.55
N GLU A 323 9.46 -4.79 18.29
CA GLU A 323 10.02 -3.54 18.76
C GLU A 323 10.62 -2.77 17.57
N ARG A 324 10.04 -1.61 17.24
CA ARG A 324 10.45 -0.74 16.13
C ARG A 324 11.74 0.04 16.45
N SER A 325 12.78 -0.68 16.88
CA SER A 325 14.09 -0.10 17.18
C SER A 325 14.75 0.50 15.93
N ARG A 326 15.75 1.37 16.11
CA ARG A 326 16.54 1.92 14.99
C ARG A 326 17.20 0.85 14.14
N ASN A 327 17.67 -0.22 14.77
CA ASN A 327 18.28 -1.32 14.03
C ASN A 327 17.23 -2.04 13.17
N TRP A 328 16.05 -2.31 13.75
CA TRP A 328 14.94 -2.89 13.00
C TRP A 328 14.54 -2.03 11.80
N MET A 329 14.43 -0.71 11.98
CA MET A 329 14.10 0.21 10.89
C MET A 329 15.16 0.19 9.77
N ARG A 330 16.45 0.27 10.10
CA ARG A 330 17.54 0.25 9.09
C ARG A 330 17.56 -1.06 8.30
N GLU A 331 17.43 -2.18 9.00
CA GLU A 331 17.43 -3.50 8.36
C GLU A 331 16.17 -3.70 7.50
N THR A 332 15.03 -3.20 7.97
CA THR A 332 13.77 -3.20 7.22
C THR A 332 13.88 -2.32 5.96
N ASP A 333 14.40 -1.11 6.07
CA ASP A 333 14.67 -0.22 4.93
C ASP A 333 15.53 -0.89 3.86
N ARG A 334 16.66 -1.51 4.24
CA ARG A 334 17.52 -2.26 3.30
C ARG A 334 16.79 -3.39 2.59
N LYS A 335 15.99 -4.17 3.32
CA LYS A 335 15.20 -5.27 2.75
C LYS A 335 14.10 -4.74 1.82
N LEU A 336 13.43 -3.65 2.21
CA LEU A 336 12.42 -3.00 1.39
C LEU A 336 13.02 -2.38 0.13
N ALA A 337 14.25 -1.86 0.17
CA ALA A 337 14.94 -1.32 -1.00
C ALA A 337 15.15 -2.39 -2.09
N LEU A 338 15.52 -3.61 -1.69
CA LEU A 338 15.63 -4.75 -2.61
C LEU A 338 14.28 -5.11 -3.26
N LEU A 339 13.19 -5.08 -2.48
CA LEU A 339 11.84 -5.36 -3.00
C LEU A 339 11.33 -4.23 -3.90
N ALA A 340 11.55 -2.97 -3.49
CA ALA A 340 11.20 -1.78 -4.26
C ALA A 340 11.96 -1.73 -5.59
N GLY A 341 13.25 -2.06 -5.60
CA GLY A 341 14.05 -2.13 -6.83
C GLY A 341 13.53 -3.17 -7.82
N LYS A 342 13.16 -4.37 -7.33
CA LYS A 342 12.51 -5.40 -8.15
C LYS A 342 11.19 -4.92 -8.74
N MET A 343 10.36 -4.26 -7.94
CA MET A 343 9.08 -3.72 -8.41
C MET A 343 9.28 -2.57 -9.41
N GLY A 344 10.14 -1.59 -9.11
CA GLY A 344 10.42 -0.45 -9.97
C GLY A 344 10.90 -0.87 -11.36
N GLY A 345 11.90 -1.75 -11.43
CA GLY A 345 12.43 -2.23 -12.71
C GLY A 345 11.40 -2.95 -13.59
N VAL A 346 10.54 -3.78 -12.99
CA VAL A 346 9.54 -4.58 -13.73
C VAL A 346 8.30 -3.75 -14.07
N LEU A 347 7.77 -2.95 -13.14
CA LEU A 347 6.49 -2.26 -13.30
C LEU A 347 6.58 -1.04 -14.22
N VAL A 348 7.76 -0.41 -14.31
CA VAL A 348 8.01 0.67 -15.27
C VAL A 348 8.07 0.13 -16.71
N THR A 349 8.54 -1.10 -16.91
CA THR A 349 8.88 -1.64 -18.25
C THR A 349 7.85 -2.63 -18.82
N VAL A 350 7.17 -3.44 -18.01
CA VAL A 350 6.52 -4.67 -18.52
C VAL A 350 4.98 -4.64 -18.66
N GLY A 351 4.17 -3.95 -17.85
CA GLY A 351 2.82 -4.54 -17.66
C GLY A 351 1.62 -3.69 -17.27
N GLY A 352 1.48 -2.45 -17.73
CA GLY A 352 0.21 -1.75 -17.55
C GLY A 352 0.01 -0.60 -18.51
N GLY A 353 -1.18 -0.49 -19.11
CA GLY A 353 -1.62 0.77 -19.70
C GLY A 353 -1.51 1.91 -18.68
N TRP A 354 -1.60 3.16 -19.12
CA TRP A 354 -1.25 4.36 -18.34
C TRP A 354 -1.75 4.38 -16.87
N ARG A 355 -2.92 3.79 -16.55
CA ARG A 355 -3.45 3.67 -15.18
C ARG A 355 -2.56 2.88 -14.23
N GLY A 356 -1.92 1.81 -14.70
CA GLY A 356 -1.01 1.02 -13.88
C GLY A 356 0.27 1.79 -13.56
N ARG A 357 0.83 2.48 -14.57
CA ARG A 357 2.02 3.33 -14.40
C ARG A 357 1.74 4.55 -13.53
N ARG A 358 0.54 5.14 -13.64
CA ARG A 358 0.05 6.14 -12.68
C ARG A 358 0.01 5.57 -11.26
N GLY A 359 -0.47 4.34 -11.06
CA GLY A 359 -0.41 3.66 -9.76
C GLY A 359 1.02 3.55 -9.20
N VAL A 360 2.01 3.31 -10.06
CA VAL A 360 3.44 3.29 -9.67
C VAL A 360 3.91 4.69 -9.24
N VAL A 361 3.50 5.75 -9.93
CA VAL A 361 3.78 7.14 -9.50
C VAL A 361 3.20 7.41 -8.12
N LEU A 362 1.93 7.05 -7.89
CA LEU A 362 1.27 7.27 -6.60
C LEU A 362 1.92 6.47 -5.46
N TRP A 363 2.35 5.24 -5.73
CA TRP A 363 3.13 4.42 -4.80
C TRP A 363 4.42 5.12 -4.37
N ALA A 364 5.22 5.57 -5.35
CA ALA A 364 6.48 6.27 -5.07
C ALA A 364 6.25 7.59 -4.31
N HIS A 365 5.29 8.41 -4.77
CA HIS A 365 4.92 9.66 -4.13
C HIS A 365 4.48 9.49 -2.67
N CYS A 366 3.58 8.54 -2.40
CA CYS A 366 3.06 8.31 -1.04
C CYS A 366 4.16 7.83 -0.08
N LEU A 367 5.09 6.98 -0.55
CA LEU A 367 6.19 6.52 0.29
C LEU A 367 7.21 7.61 0.59
N LEU A 368 7.57 8.43 -0.40
CA LEU A 368 8.44 9.58 -0.18
C LEU A 368 7.78 10.58 0.78
N GLY A 369 6.49 10.86 0.60
CA GLY A 369 5.73 11.75 1.48
C GLY A 369 5.65 11.24 2.92
N ASN A 370 5.41 9.95 3.13
CA ASN A 370 5.13 9.40 4.46
C ASN A 370 6.36 8.83 5.19
N CYS A 371 7.40 8.42 4.47
CA CYS A 371 8.47 7.59 5.01
C CYS A 371 9.90 8.03 4.65
N HIS A 372 10.12 9.18 4.00
CA HIS A 372 11.47 9.59 3.53
C HIS A 372 12.55 9.58 4.64
N ARG A 373 12.20 9.89 5.89
CA ARG A 373 13.15 9.90 7.02
C ARG A 373 13.59 8.51 7.46
N THR A 374 12.71 7.53 7.31
CA THR A 374 12.95 6.14 7.73
C THR A 374 13.44 5.25 6.59
N LEU A 375 13.03 5.55 5.36
CA LEU A 375 13.28 4.77 4.15
C LEU A 375 14.39 5.37 3.28
N VAL A 376 15.56 5.58 3.89
CA VAL A 376 16.71 6.24 3.25
C VAL A 376 17.22 5.45 2.04
N SER A 377 17.29 4.12 2.14
CA SER A 377 17.81 3.25 1.08
C SER A 377 16.78 3.00 -0.03
N VAL A 378 15.49 3.11 0.27
CA VAL A 378 14.40 2.99 -0.73
C VAL A 378 14.26 4.28 -1.55
N ALA A 379 14.50 5.45 -0.96
CA ALA A 379 14.25 6.74 -1.60
C ALA A 379 14.91 6.92 -2.99
N PRO A 380 16.18 6.55 -3.22
CA PRO A 380 16.80 6.65 -4.55
C PRO A 380 16.06 5.85 -5.62
N VAL A 381 15.59 4.64 -5.28
CA VAL A 381 14.82 3.78 -6.19
C VAL A 381 13.49 4.46 -6.58
N LEU A 382 12.81 5.06 -5.60
CA LEU A 382 11.54 5.76 -5.86
C LEU A 382 11.74 7.00 -6.73
N LEU A 383 12.81 7.75 -6.49
CA LEU A 383 13.14 8.93 -7.30
C LEU A 383 13.53 8.54 -8.73
N GLU A 384 14.28 7.46 -8.92
CA GLU A 384 14.58 6.91 -10.25
C GLU A 384 13.31 6.50 -11.00
N VAL A 385 12.39 5.83 -10.33
CA VAL A 385 11.07 5.48 -10.90
C VAL A 385 10.29 6.72 -11.31
N LEU A 386 10.22 7.75 -10.45
CA LEU A 386 9.54 9.00 -10.76
C LEU A 386 10.18 9.76 -11.91
N LEU A 387 11.51 9.83 -11.96
CA LEU A 387 12.26 10.46 -13.04
C LEU A 387 12.05 9.72 -14.38
N THR A 388 11.95 8.40 -14.33
CA THR A 388 11.66 7.61 -15.52
C THR A 388 10.23 7.87 -16.02
N LEU A 389 9.26 7.89 -15.10
CA LEU A 389 7.84 8.10 -15.42
C LEU A 389 7.49 9.57 -15.72
N SER A 390 8.35 10.54 -15.35
CA SER A 390 8.17 11.95 -15.74
C SER A 390 8.31 12.16 -17.24
N HIS A 391 8.91 11.21 -17.95
CA HIS A 391 9.06 11.20 -19.40
C HIS A 391 8.04 10.29 -20.09
N ASP A 392 7.02 9.81 -19.37
CA ASP A 392 5.96 8.98 -19.93
C ASP A 392 5.15 9.73 -21.00
N GLY A 393 4.84 9.06 -22.10
CA GLY A 393 4.07 9.63 -23.20
C GLY A 393 2.63 10.02 -22.82
N TYR A 394 2.12 9.53 -21.69
CA TYR A 394 0.81 9.93 -21.16
C TYR A 394 0.97 11.02 -20.10
N SER A 395 0.36 12.18 -20.34
CA SER A 395 0.36 13.32 -19.40
C SER A 395 -0.21 12.95 -18.03
N LEU A 396 -1.19 12.04 -17.98
CA LEU A 396 -1.78 11.49 -16.75
C LEU A 396 -0.81 10.67 -15.88
N VAL A 397 0.39 10.38 -16.39
CA VAL A 397 1.49 9.70 -15.69
C VAL A 397 2.65 10.67 -15.48
N SER A 398 3.09 11.35 -16.54
CA SER A 398 4.25 12.24 -16.48
C SER A 398 4.04 13.48 -15.61
N ARG A 399 2.85 14.11 -15.67
CA ARG A 399 2.56 15.29 -14.85
C ARG A 399 2.53 14.97 -13.35
N PRO A 400 1.82 13.94 -12.85
CA PRO A 400 1.91 13.55 -11.45
C PRO A 400 3.33 13.18 -11.01
N ALA A 401 4.13 12.57 -11.89
CA ALA A 401 5.52 12.22 -11.58
C ALA A 401 6.40 13.47 -11.40
N LEU A 402 6.30 14.45 -12.31
CA LEU A 402 6.98 15.75 -12.20
C LEU A 402 6.56 16.49 -10.92
N LEU A 403 5.26 16.60 -10.67
CA LEU A 403 4.74 17.23 -9.45
C LEU A 403 5.27 16.54 -8.19
N SER A 404 5.36 15.21 -8.17
CA SER A 404 5.91 14.47 -7.04
C SER A 404 7.39 14.80 -6.80
N LEU A 405 8.18 14.92 -7.86
CA LEU A 405 9.59 15.34 -7.79
C LEU A 405 9.74 16.79 -7.29
N GLU A 406 8.93 17.71 -7.82
CA GLU A 406 8.90 19.11 -7.38
C GLU A 406 8.53 19.23 -5.90
N LEU A 407 7.49 18.52 -5.46
CA LEU A 407 7.07 18.48 -4.07
C LEU A 407 8.15 17.93 -3.15
N PHE A 408 8.80 16.85 -3.57
CA PHE A 408 9.89 16.27 -2.80
C PHE A 408 11.08 17.24 -2.71
N SER A 409 11.47 17.87 -3.82
CA SER A 409 12.56 18.87 -3.86
C SER A 409 12.26 20.09 -2.98
N ALA A 410 11.03 20.61 -3.05
CA ALA A 410 10.59 21.76 -2.25
C ALA A 410 10.58 21.44 -0.74
N GLN A 411 10.24 20.21 -0.36
CA GLN A 411 10.28 19.78 1.05
C GLN A 411 11.70 19.63 1.60
N HIS A 412 12.70 19.43 0.72
CA HIS A 412 14.07 19.09 1.11
C HIS A 412 15.10 20.13 0.66
N SER A 413 14.73 21.38 0.36
CA SER A 413 15.61 22.35 -0.33
C SER A 413 16.93 22.74 0.37
N ARG A 414 17.16 22.39 1.65
CA ARG A 414 18.49 22.48 2.31
C ARG A 414 19.37 21.22 2.12
N GLU A 415 18.75 20.07 1.86
CA GLU A 415 19.39 18.78 1.53
C GLU A 415 19.35 18.48 0.01
N GLY A 416 18.59 19.28 -0.75
CA GLY A 416 18.30 19.13 -2.17
C GLY A 416 19.50 19.28 -3.09
N LEU A 417 20.54 20.01 -2.67
CA LEU A 417 21.84 20.04 -3.40
C LEU A 417 22.54 18.66 -3.41
N LYS A 418 22.26 17.79 -2.43
CA LYS A 418 22.92 16.48 -2.31
C LYS A 418 22.12 15.36 -2.96
N ILE A 419 20.78 15.50 -2.99
CA ILE A 419 19.88 14.61 -3.72
C ILE A 419 19.97 14.87 -5.23
N SER A 420 20.08 16.14 -5.66
CA SER A 420 20.37 16.48 -7.06
C SER A 420 21.71 15.92 -7.53
N HIS A 421 22.77 15.95 -6.70
CA HIS A 421 24.04 15.28 -6.99
C HIS A 421 23.90 13.75 -7.12
N SER A 422 23.10 13.12 -6.26
CA SER A 422 22.82 11.68 -6.31
C SER A 422 22.00 11.29 -7.54
N LEU A 423 21.02 12.12 -7.93
CA LEU A 423 20.24 11.97 -9.15
C LEU A 423 21.08 12.21 -10.42
N CYS A 424 22.01 13.16 -10.40
CA CYS A 424 23.00 13.36 -11.46
C CYS A 424 23.95 12.17 -11.60
N LEU A 425 24.40 11.60 -10.48
CA LEU A 425 25.25 10.40 -10.47
C LEU A 425 24.50 9.13 -10.93
N TYR A 426 23.18 9.06 -10.73
CA TYR A 426 22.35 7.97 -11.22
C TYR A 426 21.93 8.14 -12.69
N SER A 427 21.62 9.37 -13.13
CA SER A 427 21.47 9.72 -14.55
C SER A 427 22.72 9.38 -15.35
N THR A 428 23.91 9.59 -14.78
CA THR A 428 25.17 9.15 -15.40
C THR A 428 25.39 7.64 -15.38
N LYS A 429 24.71 6.87 -14.51
CA LYS A 429 24.65 5.39 -14.61
C LYS A 429 23.60 4.92 -15.61
N SER A 430 22.52 5.68 -15.84
CA SER A 430 21.56 5.39 -16.93
C SER A 430 22.16 5.63 -18.32
N LEU A 431 23.34 6.28 -18.41
CA LEU A 431 24.18 6.33 -19.62
C LEU A 431 24.66 4.94 -20.10
N TYR A 432 24.43 3.86 -19.34
CA TYR A 432 24.81 2.48 -19.71
C TYR A 432 23.66 1.57 -20.17
N LEU A 433 22.47 2.10 -20.49
CA LEU A 433 21.43 1.30 -21.13
C LEU A 433 21.21 1.68 -22.61
N PRO A 434 21.78 0.92 -23.56
CA PRO A 434 21.24 0.85 -24.90
C PRO A 434 20.03 -0.10 -24.86
N ARG A 435 18.79 0.42 -24.80
CA ARG A 435 17.59 -0.32 -25.26
C ARG A 435 16.24 0.40 -25.33
N CYS A 436 16.10 1.66 -24.95
CA CYS A 436 14.82 2.39 -25.12
C CYS A 436 14.79 3.36 -26.32
N VAL A 437 15.85 3.44 -27.13
CA VAL A 437 15.91 4.31 -28.32
C VAL A 437 15.62 3.49 -29.58
N VAL A 438 14.41 2.97 -29.70
CA VAL A 438 13.90 2.49 -31.00
C VAL A 438 12.47 2.99 -31.16
N ALA A 439 12.34 4.29 -31.43
CA ALA A 439 11.35 4.84 -32.37
C ALA A 439 11.47 6.37 -32.35
N THR A 440 11.78 6.94 -33.52
CA THR A 440 11.77 8.36 -33.90
C THR A 440 13.08 9.15 -33.72
N ASN A 441 13.49 9.81 -34.82
CA ASN A 441 14.64 10.72 -34.97
C ASN A 441 14.59 11.97 -34.07
N VAL A 442 13.57 12.12 -33.22
CA VAL A 442 13.42 13.20 -32.22
C VAL A 442 14.30 12.93 -30.98
N SER A 443 14.79 11.70 -30.82
CA SER A 443 15.39 11.18 -29.58
C SER A 443 16.78 11.74 -29.25
N PHE A 444 17.60 12.15 -30.23
CA PHE A 444 18.95 12.67 -29.97
C PHE A 444 18.93 14.16 -29.57
N SER A 445 18.10 14.97 -30.22
CA SER A 445 17.92 16.38 -29.84
C SER A 445 17.28 16.52 -28.46
N LEU A 446 16.38 15.59 -28.10
CA LEU A 446 15.80 15.51 -26.76
C LEU A 446 16.84 15.09 -25.71
N PHE A 447 17.74 14.17 -26.05
CA PHE A 447 18.86 13.76 -25.19
C PHE A 447 19.81 14.93 -24.90
N VAL A 448 20.20 15.71 -25.91
CA VAL A 448 21.01 16.92 -25.74
C VAL A 448 20.26 18.01 -24.97
N ALA A 449 18.94 18.13 -25.17
CA ALA A 449 18.12 19.08 -24.42
C ALA A 449 17.98 18.69 -22.93
N ILE A 450 17.93 17.40 -22.61
CA ILE A 450 17.90 16.89 -21.23
C ILE A 450 19.24 17.12 -20.55
N GLU A 451 20.36 16.79 -21.20
CA GLU A 451 21.70 17.11 -20.66
C GLU A 451 21.87 18.62 -20.46
N ALA A 452 21.48 19.44 -21.44
CA ALA A 452 21.57 20.89 -21.35
C ALA A 452 20.66 21.47 -20.25
N SER A 453 19.43 20.94 -20.10
CA SER A 453 18.48 21.37 -19.07
C SER A 453 18.91 20.96 -17.66
N VAL A 454 19.42 19.73 -17.49
CA VAL A 454 19.98 19.27 -16.21
C VAL A 454 21.23 20.07 -15.85
N CYS A 455 22.14 20.29 -16.81
CA CYS A 455 23.33 21.14 -16.59
C CYS A 455 22.94 22.59 -16.27
N HIS A 456 21.94 23.15 -16.95
CA HIS A 456 21.47 24.51 -16.71
C HIS A 456 20.78 24.65 -15.35
N THR A 457 19.98 23.66 -14.95
CA THR A 457 19.30 23.64 -13.65
C THR A 457 20.32 23.50 -12.52
N VAL A 458 21.32 22.62 -12.69
CA VAL A 458 22.45 22.49 -11.75
C VAL A 458 23.26 23.81 -11.70
N TYR A 459 23.48 24.46 -12.83
CA TYR A 459 24.18 25.73 -12.91
C TYR A 459 23.42 26.88 -12.22
N GLU A 460 22.10 26.98 -12.40
CA GLU A 460 21.29 28.00 -11.72
C GLU A 460 21.21 27.75 -10.22
N ILE A 461 21.09 26.49 -9.79
CA ILE A 461 21.11 26.12 -8.39
C ILE A 461 22.48 26.48 -7.77
N LEU A 462 23.58 26.24 -8.48
CA LEU A 462 24.92 26.64 -8.05
C LEU A 462 25.08 28.17 -7.99
N GLN A 463 24.57 28.92 -8.96
CA GLN A 463 24.59 30.38 -8.93
C GLN A 463 23.74 30.97 -7.80
N ALA A 464 22.57 30.38 -7.51
CA ALA A 464 21.71 30.79 -6.40
C ALA A 464 22.32 30.46 -5.02
N SER A 465 23.26 29.51 -4.95
CA SER A 465 23.91 29.07 -3.73
C SER A 465 25.18 29.86 -3.36
N VAL A 466 25.72 30.67 -4.28
CA VAL A 466 26.89 31.52 -4.04
C VAL A 466 26.40 32.94 -3.75
N PRO A 467 26.47 33.44 -2.50
CA PRO A 467 26.17 34.84 -2.24
C PRO A 467 27.20 35.70 -2.99
N MET A 468 26.73 36.66 -3.78
CA MET A 468 27.54 37.71 -4.38
C MET A 468 28.26 38.51 -3.27
N ALA A 469 29.40 38.00 -2.82
CA ALA A 469 30.30 38.70 -1.90
C ALA A 469 31.18 39.65 -2.72
N SER A 470 30.69 40.87 -2.92
CA SER A 470 31.56 42.00 -3.24
C SER A 470 32.46 42.27 -2.02
N ASN A 471 33.76 42.03 -2.19
CA ASN A 471 34.89 42.59 -1.43
C ASN A 471 34.74 42.69 0.10
N THR A 472 35.14 41.64 0.83
CA THR A 472 36.08 41.66 1.98
C THR A 472 36.13 40.27 2.64
N LEU A 473 37.33 39.70 2.77
CA LEU A 473 37.61 38.39 3.39
C LEU A 473 37.29 38.40 4.91
N PRO A 474 37.01 37.26 5.58
CA PRO A 474 37.96 36.14 5.69
C PRO A 474 37.41 34.70 5.55
N SER A 475 38.29 33.82 5.05
CA SER A 475 38.30 32.35 5.06
C SER A 475 37.12 31.60 5.69
N LEU A 476 36.22 31.09 4.82
CA LEU A 476 35.35 29.93 5.07
C LEU A 476 36.02 28.64 4.56
N PRO A 477 35.63 27.45 5.06
CA PRO A 477 36.39 26.22 4.91
C PRO A 477 36.44 25.74 3.45
N THR A 478 37.61 25.25 3.08
CA THR A 478 38.06 24.82 1.74
C THR A 478 37.26 23.70 1.07
N GLU A 479 36.30 23.07 1.75
CA GLU A 479 35.58 21.89 1.22
C GLU A 479 34.55 22.23 0.12
N GLY A 480 34.03 23.47 0.07
CA GLY A 480 33.09 23.89 -0.98
C GLY A 480 33.77 24.23 -2.32
N GLY A 481 35.03 24.68 -2.28
CA GLY A 481 35.78 25.11 -3.46
C GLY A 481 36.25 23.94 -4.33
N GLU A 482 36.68 22.84 -3.71
CA GLU A 482 37.10 21.63 -4.43
C GLU A 482 35.94 20.94 -5.16
N LEU A 483 34.73 20.97 -4.59
CA LEU A 483 33.55 20.39 -5.22
C LEU A 483 33.13 21.18 -6.47
N VAL A 484 33.20 22.52 -6.41
CA VAL A 484 32.91 23.39 -7.55
C VAL A 484 33.96 23.23 -8.65
N SER A 485 35.25 23.09 -8.29
CA SER A 485 36.31 22.86 -9.29
C SER A 485 36.20 21.50 -9.97
N VAL A 486 35.87 20.44 -9.23
CA VAL A 486 35.66 19.09 -9.79
C VAL A 486 34.43 19.06 -10.70
N LEU A 487 33.35 19.75 -10.35
CA LEU A 487 32.16 19.87 -11.19
C LEU A 487 32.41 20.70 -12.46
N GLN A 488 33.15 21.80 -12.35
CA GLN A 488 33.58 22.58 -13.51
C GLN A 488 34.46 21.75 -14.44
N GLU A 489 35.43 21.01 -13.91
CA GLU A 489 36.34 20.16 -14.70
C GLU A 489 35.57 19.04 -15.41
N ARG A 490 34.60 18.40 -14.74
CA ARG A 490 33.73 17.37 -15.32
C ARG A 490 32.79 17.92 -16.39
N LEU A 491 32.20 19.10 -16.18
CA LEU A 491 31.37 19.79 -17.18
C LEU A 491 32.19 20.21 -18.40
N TYR A 492 33.42 20.69 -18.20
CA TYR A 492 34.35 21.05 -19.28
C TYR A 492 34.84 19.82 -20.07
N SER A 493 35.03 18.69 -19.38
CA SER A 493 35.36 17.41 -20.00
C SER A 493 34.19 16.88 -20.85
N LEU A 494 32.94 17.03 -20.37
CA LEU A 494 31.75 16.65 -21.13
C LEU A 494 31.53 17.57 -22.34
N SER A 495 31.67 18.89 -22.19
CA SER A 495 31.50 19.85 -23.27
C SER A 495 32.57 19.72 -24.36
N SER A 496 33.78 19.27 -24.01
CA SER A 496 34.87 19.01 -24.97
C SER A 496 34.77 17.65 -25.65
N SER A 497 34.06 16.69 -25.05
CA SER A 497 33.85 15.35 -25.59
C SER A 497 32.62 15.25 -26.51
N LEU A 498 31.59 16.06 -26.25
CA LEU A 498 30.36 16.13 -27.04
C LEU A 498 30.62 16.34 -28.55
N PRO A 499 31.49 17.28 -28.98
CA PRO A 499 31.75 17.51 -30.40
C PRO A 499 32.47 16.36 -31.11
N ARG A 500 33.11 15.44 -30.37
CA ARG A 500 33.72 14.22 -30.93
C ARG A 500 32.71 13.10 -31.09
N LEU A 501 31.80 12.95 -30.13
CA LEU A 501 30.66 12.01 -30.22
C LEU A 501 29.67 12.42 -31.33
N MET A 502 29.47 13.72 -31.55
CA MET A 502 28.65 14.26 -32.64
C MET A 502 29.23 14.05 -34.05
N ARG A 503 30.49 13.60 -34.20
CA ARG A 503 31.10 13.30 -35.51
C ARG A 503 31.12 11.81 -35.85
N GLN A 504 30.74 10.94 -34.92
CA GLN A 504 30.76 9.47 -35.09
C GLN A 504 29.36 8.88 -35.38
N HIS A 505 28.34 9.72 -35.43
CA HIS A 505 26.98 9.45 -35.91
C HIS A 505 26.58 10.56 -36.88
#